data_AF-A0A0K8Q489-F1
#
_entry.id   AF-A0A0K8Q489-F1
#
_cell.length_a   1.000
_cell.length_b   1.000
_cell.length_c   1.000
_cell.angle_alpha   90.00
_cell.angle_beta   90.00
_cell.angle_gamma   90.00
#
_symmetry.space_group_name_H-M   'P 1'
#
loop_
_entity.id
_entity.type
_entity.pdbx_description
1 polymer ?
#
loop_
_entity_poly.entity_id
_entity_poly.type
_entity_poly.pdbx_seq_one_letter_code
_entity_poly.pdbx_strand_id
1 'polypeptide(L)'
;MTYEIEIGRGKRGRRAYSLDDIAIVPNRRTRDPKDVSVSWQIDAYKFDMPVIAAPMDSAMSPETAIALGRLGGLGVLDLEGLWTRYEDPQSVLDQIAGLEDESNSPAVTRRMQELYQAPIQPELITSRLAEIRAAGITVAGSLTPQRTQEHYKTVVAAGVDIFVIRGTTVSAEHVSKDHEPLNLKQFIYELDVPVIVGGAAGYTPA
;
A
#
# COMPACT_ATOMS: atom_id res chain seq x y z
N MET A 1 18.83 -28.53 -14.15
CA MET A 1 18.42 -28.53 -12.74
C MET A 1 16.91 -28.45 -12.69
N THR A 2 16.25 -29.41 -12.05
CA THR A 2 14.82 -29.34 -11.78
C THR A 2 14.61 -28.46 -10.54
N TYR A 3 13.82 -27.39 -10.66
CA TYR A 3 13.47 -26.50 -9.54
C TYR A 3 12.42 -27.10 -8.59
N GLU A 4 12.12 -28.39 -8.76
CA GLU A 4 11.14 -29.14 -7.98
C GLU A 4 11.84 -30.12 -7.04
N ILE A 5 11.35 -30.17 -5.80
CA ILE A 5 11.84 -31.05 -4.74
C ILE A 5 10.71 -32.02 -4.40
N GLU A 6 11.00 -33.32 -4.38
CA GLU A 6 10.06 -34.31 -3.86
C GLU A 6 10.01 -34.21 -2.34
N ILE A 7 8.83 -33.94 -1.79
CA ILE A 7 8.59 -33.88 -0.34
C ILE A 7 8.11 -35.25 0.16
N GLY A 8 7.40 -35.99 -0.70
CA GLY A 8 6.92 -37.34 -0.46
C GLY A 8 6.17 -37.88 -1.68
N ARG A 9 5.66 -39.12 -1.59
CA ARG A 9 4.98 -39.79 -2.71
C ARG A 9 3.83 -38.93 -3.26
N GLY A 10 3.97 -38.45 -4.49
CA GLY A 10 2.97 -37.62 -5.17
C GLY A 10 2.91 -36.15 -4.72
N LYS A 11 3.84 -35.68 -3.87
CA LYS A 11 3.91 -34.29 -3.41
C LYS A 11 5.27 -33.67 -3.77
N ARG A 12 5.20 -32.58 -4.54
CA ARG A 12 6.36 -31.79 -4.96
C ARG A 12 6.21 -30.35 -4.48
N GLY A 13 7.34 -29.72 -4.16
CA GLY A 13 7.44 -28.30 -3.87
C GLY A 13 8.37 -27.61 -4.86
N ARG A 14 8.07 -26.36 -5.20
CA ARG A 14 8.96 -25.50 -5.99
C ARG A 14 9.95 -24.81 -5.05
N ARG A 15 11.24 -24.84 -5.37
CA ARG A 15 12.25 -24.02 -4.66
C ARG A 15 11.95 -22.54 -4.90
N ALA A 16 11.85 -21.78 -3.82
CA ALA A 16 11.79 -20.32 -3.81
C ALA A 16 13.05 -19.76 -3.13
N TYR A 17 13.31 -18.47 -3.34
CA TYR A 17 14.47 -17.75 -2.81
C TYR A 17 14.00 -16.43 -2.20
N SER A 18 14.57 -16.06 -1.06
CA SER A 18 14.45 -14.75 -0.43
C SER A 18 15.52 -13.78 -0.95
N LEU A 19 15.47 -12.51 -0.53
CA LEU A 19 16.52 -11.56 -0.85
C LEU A 19 17.87 -11.93 -0.20
N ASP A 20 17.84 -12.62 0.96
CA ASP A 20 19.04 -13.07 1.67
C ASP A 20 19.74 -14.25 0.97
N ASP A 21 19.04 -14.96 0.08
CA ASP A 21 19.57 -16.07 -0.70
C ASP A 21 20.33 -15.61 -1.96
N ILE A 22 20.26 -14.32 -2.32
CA ILE A 22 20.79 -13.78 -3.59
C ILE A 22 21.74 -12.60 -3.39
N ALA A 23 22.69 -12.44 -4.32
CA ALA A 23 23.57 -11.28 -4.37
C ALA A 23 23.74 -10.81 -5.82
N ILE A 24 23.93 -9.51 -6.01
CA ILE A 24 24.20 -8.92 -7.33
C ILE A 24 25.70 -9.06 -7.62
N VAL A 25 26.04 -9.71 -8.74
CA VAL A 25 27.44 -9.89 -9.16
C VAL A 25 27.88 -8.71 -10.03
N PRO A 26 29.01 -8.04 -9.71
CA PRO A 26 29.56 -6.99 -10.56
C PRO A 26 29.86 -7.48 -11.98
N ASN A 27 29.62 -6.61 -12.98
CA ASN A 27 29.98 -6.87 -14.38
C ASN A 27 31.15 -5.96 -14.81
N ARG A 28 31.63 -6.10 -16.06
CA ARG A 28 32.93 -5.64 -16.55
C ARG A 28 33.22 -4.14 -16.41
N ARG A 29 32.22 -3.26 -16.33
CA ARG A 29 32.42 -1.80 -16.28
C ARG A 29 31.73 -1.21 -15.06
N THR A 30 32.49 -0.43 -14.30
CA THR A 30 31.96 0.42 -13.23
C THR A 30 31.49 1.76 -13.81
N ARG A 31 30.58 2.44 -13.11
CA ARG A 31 30.08 3.78 -13.40
C ARG A 31 30.25 4.62 -12.14
N ASP A 32 30.40 5.95 -12.29
CA ASP A 32 30.31 6.84 -11.15
C ASP A 32 28.88 6.78 -10.61
N PRO A 33 28.65 6.61 -9.28
CA PRO A 33 27.31 6.64 -8.71
C PRO A 33 26.51 7.90 -9.07
N LYS A 34 27.18 9.03 -9.30
CA LYS A 34 26.54 10.30 -9.71
C LYS A 34 26.01 10.28 -11.14
N ASP A 35 26.47 9.34 -11.98
CA ASP A 35 26.02 9.16 -13.36
C ASP A 35 24.79 8.24 -13.45
N VAL A 36 24.33 7.66 -12.34
CA VAL A 36 23.20 6.73 -12.30
C VAL A 36 21.90 7.50 -12.10
N SER A 37 20.97 7.38 -13.05
CA SER A 37 19.62 7.86 -12.85
C SER A 37 18.83 6.90 -11.97
N VAL A 38 18.22 7.44 -10.93
CA VAL A 38 17.22 6.76 -10.09
C VAL A 38 15.80 7.25 -10.37
N SER A 39 15.61 8.06 -11.42
CA SER A 39 14.29 8.54 -11.82
C SER A 39 13.33 7.38 -12.09
N TRP A 40 12.10 7.51 -11.60
CA TRP A 40 11.05 6.52 -11.81
C TRP A 40 9.84 7.18 -12.48
N GLN A 41 9.25 6.48 -13.44
CA GLN A 41 8.00 6.90 -14.09
C GLN A 41 6.98 5.78 -13.98
N ILE A 42 5.77 6.14 -13.57
CA ILE A 42 4.59 5.30 -13.60
C ILE A 42 3.45 6.08 -14.22
N ASP A 43 2.91 5.55 -15.32
CA ASP A 43 1.94 6.27 -16.15
C ASP A 43 2.48 7.66 -16.57
N ALA A 44 1.71 8.73 -16.37
CA ALA A 44 2.12 10.11 -16.62
C ALA A 44 2.98 10.74 -15.51
N TYR A 45 3.13 10.08 -14.35
CA TYR A 45 3.79 10.64 -13.17
C TYR A 45 5.28 10.30 -13.13
N LYS A 46 6.10 11.32 -12.83
CA LYS A 46 7.55 11.21 -12.71
C LYS A 46 8.00 11.51 -11.29
N PHE A 47 8.94 10.70 -10.82
CA PHE A 47 9.53 10.76 -9.50
C PHE A 47 11.06 10.79 -9.65
N ASP A 48 11.74 11.46 -8.73
CA ASP A 48 13.21 11.52 -8.73
C ASP A 48 13.84 10.24 -8.19
N MET A 49 13.09 9.44 -7.41
CA MET A 49 13.53 8.14 -6.90
C MET A 49 12.44 7.06 -6.99
N PRO A 50 12.81 5.76 -7.06
CA PRO A 50 11.87 4.66 -7.17
C PRO A 50 11.42 4.20 -5.78
N VAL A 51 10.94 5.14 -4.95
CA VAL A 51 10.52 4.87 -3.57
C VAL A 51 9.05 5.22 -3.41
N ILE A 52 8.27 4.19 -3.05
CA ILE A 52 6.87 4.31 -2.65
C ILE A 52 6.77 3.97 -1.17
N ALA A 53 6.13 4.83 -0.37
CA ALA A 53 5.93 4.55 1.03
C ALA A 53 4.88 3.46 1.26
N ALA A 54 5.10 2.65 2.30
CA ALA A 54 4.08 1.73 2.76
C ALA A 54 2.87 2.53 3.33
N PRO A 55 1.64 2.29 2.85
CA PRO A 55 0.46 2.95 3.39
C PRO A 55 0.12 2.33 4.74
N MET A 56 0.69 2.87 5.81
CA MET A 56 0.50 2.44 7.18
C MET A 56 0.51 3.67 8.08
N ASP A 57 -0.46 3.79 8.99
CA ASP A 57 -0.57 4.97 9.88
C ASP A 57 0.69 5.20 10.74
N SER A 58 1.43 4.13 11.07
CA SER A 58 2.68 4.20 11.83
C SER A 58 3.84 4.85 11.06
N ALA A 59 3.72 4.99 9.74
CA ALA A 59 4.76 5.53 8.89
C ALA A 59 4.29 6.74 8.06
N MET A 60 3.02 6.75 7.65
CA MET A 60 2.47 7.70 6.68
C MET A 60 1.31 8.53 7.26
N SER A 61 1.64 9.75 7.68
CA SER A 61 0.72 10.88 7.83
C SER A 61 0.66 11.74 6.55
N PRO A 62 -0.32 12.66 6.42
CA PRO A 62 -0.29 13.69 5.40
C PRO A 62 1.04 14.45 5.36
N GLU A 63 1.57 14.84 6.52
CA GLU A 63 2.86 15.54 6.64
C GLU A 63 4.02 14.70 6.07
N THR A 64 4.13 13.43 6.46
CA THR A 64 5.22 12.56 5.97
C THR A 64 5.06 12.20 4.50
N ALA A 65 3.82 12.09 4.00
CA ALA A 65 3.55 11.88 2.58
C ALA A 65 4.01 13.09 1.76
N ILE A 66 3.72 14.30 2.24
CA ILE A 66 4.21 15.56 1.66
C ILE A 66 5.74 15.62 1.70
N ALA A 67 6.35 15.29 2.84
CA ALA A 67 7.80 15.30 3.00
C ALA A 67 8.48 14.34 2.01
N LEU A 68 7.98 13.11 1.85
CA LEU A 68 8.50 12.16 0.87
C LEU A 68 8.30 12.65 -0.57
N GLY A 69 7.14 13.24 -0.87
CA GLY A 69 6.87 13.85 -2.18
C GLY A 69 7.90 14.94 -2.54
N ARG A 70 8.24 15.81 -1.58
CA ARG A 70 9.29 16.84 -1.75
C ARG A 70 10.69 16.27 -1.92
N LEU A 71 10.95 15.09 -1.38
CA LEU A 71 12.21 14.36 -1.58
C LEU A 71 12.25 13.61 -2.92
N GLY A 72 11.14 13.59 -3.67
CA GLY A 72 11.06 12.99 -5.00
C GLY A 72 10.57 11.53 -5.01
N GLY A 73 9.99 11.04 -3.92
CA GLY A 73 9.31 9.75 -3.85
C GLY A 73 7.78 9.88 -3.91
N LEU A 74 7.07 8.76 -3.73
CA LEU A 74 5.61 8.70 -3.67
C LEU A 74 5.12 8.37 -2.25
N GLY A 75 4.55 9.35 -1.57
CA GLY A 75 3.82 9.14 -0.31
C GLY A 75 2.43 8.55 -0.60
N VAL A 76 2.07 7.46 0.08
CA VAL A 76 0.76 6.82 -0.05
C VAL A 76 0.07 6.82 1.30
N LEU A 77 -1.07 7.51 1.39
CA LEU A 77 -1.85 7.56 2.63
C LEU A 77 -2.73 6.30 2.77
N ASP A 78 -2.82 5.73 3.96
CA ASP A 78 -3.79 4.68 4.25
C ASP A 78 -5.19 5.31 4.45
N LEU A 79 -6.10 5.07 3.51
CA LEU A 79 -7.44 5.67 3.52
C LEU A 79 -8.46 4.86 4.32
N GLU A 80 -8.06 3.71 4.86
CA GLU A 80 -8.83 2.92 5.82
C GLU A 80 -8.17 2.86 7.20
N GLY A 81 -7.11 3.64 7.41
CA GLY A 81 -6.41 3.81 8.67
C GLY A 81 -7.04 4.83 9.62
N LEU A 82 -6.29 5.27 10.62
CA LEU A 82 -6.73 6.23 11.64
C LEU A 82 -6.97 7.63 11.05
N TRP A 83 -6.21 8.03 10.03
CA TRP A 83 -6.29 9.35 9.39
C TRP A 83 -7.67 9.67 8.81
N THR A 84 -8.46 8.64 8.51
CA THR A 84 -9.82 8.75 7.95
C THR A 84 -10.91 8.25 8.91
N ARG A 85 -10.55 7.86 10.14
CA ARG A 85 -11.50 7.42 11.18
C ARG A 85 -11.67 8.45 12.29
N TYR A 86 -10.70 9.35 12.46
CA TYR A 86 -10.66 10.35 13.52
C TYR A 86 -10.32 11.73 12.96
N GLU A 87 -11.01 12.76 13.46
CA GLU A 87 -10.68 14.16 13.16
C GLU A 87 -9.28 14.53 13.67
N ASP A 88 -8.94 14.06 14.88
CA ASP A 88 -7.61 14.14 15.48
C ASP A 88 -6.98 12.74 15.62
N PRO A 89 -6.35 12.22 14.56
CA PRO A 89 -5.67 10.93 14.60
C PRO A 89 -4.39 10.97 15.43
N GLN A 90 -3.78 12.15 15.66
CA GLN A 90 -2.52 12.25 16.40
C GLN A 90 -2.70 11.81 17.86
N SER A 91 -3.77 12.26 18.52
CA SER A 91 -4.11 11.82 19.89
C SER A 91 -4.27 10.30 19.99
N VAL A 92 -4.84 9.67 18.96
CA VAL A 92 -5.00 8.21 18.89
C VAL A 92 -3.66 7.51 18.66
N LEU A 93 -2.82 8.05 17.77
CA LEU A 93 -1.46 7.55 17.51
C LEU A 93 -0.57 7.66 18.76
N ASP A 94 -0.65 8.77 19.48
CA ASP A 94 0.07 8.99 20.74
C ASP A 94 -0.39 8.00 21.80
N GLN A 95 -1.70 7.72 21.88
CA GLN A 95 -2.22 6.66 22.74
C GLN A 95 -1.60 5.31 22.40
N ILE A 96 -1.54 4.94 21.11
CA ILE A 96 -0.96 3.68 20.65
C ILE A 96 0.53 3.61 20.98
N ALA A 97 1.28 4.70 20.75
CA ALA A 97 2.70 4.78 21.06
C ALA A 97 2.99 4.66 22.56
N GLY A 98 2.06 5.13 23.41
CA GLY A 98 2.12 5.02 24.86
C GLY A 98 1.64 3.68 25.43
N LEU A 99 1.19 2.72 24.60
CA LEU A 99 0.85 1.38 25.07
C LEU A 99 2.12 0.61 25.45
N GLU A 100 2.55 0.74 26.70
CA GLU A 100 3.62 -0.06 27.28
C GLU A 100 3.09 -1.43 27.70
N ASP A 101 3.61 -2.50 27.11
CA ASP A 101 3.38 -3.87 27.59
C ASP A 101 4.50 -4.81 27.11
N GLU A 102 4.58 -6.01 27.70
CA GLU A 102 5.54 -7.03 27.29
C GLU A 102 5.39 -7.39 25.79
N SER A 103 6.48 -7.83 25.16
CA SER A 103 6.46 -8.28 23.77
C SER A 103 5.36 -9.33 23.55
N ASN A 104 4.47 -9.07 22.59
CA ASN A 104 3.27 -9.88 22.26
C ASN A 104 2.10 -9.77 23.26
N SER A 105 1.85 -8.61 23.85
CA SER A 105 0.67 -8.39 24.69
C SER A 105 -0.67 -8.50 23.91
N PRO A 106 -1.59 -9.40 24.32
CA PRO A 106 -2.95 -9.43 23.79
C PRO A 106 -3.76 -8.17 24.10
N ALA A 107 -3.42 -7.43 25.16
CA ALA A 107 -4.11 -6.19 25.53
C ALA A 107 -3.86 -5.09 24.52
N VAL A 108 -2.60 -4.94 24.06
CA VAL A 108 -2.23 -4.00 22.99
C VAL A 108 -2.99 -4.31 21.71
N THR A 109 -3.04 -5.59 21.32
CA THR A 109 -3.78 -6.01 20.12
C THR A 109 -5.27 -5.70 20.23
N ARG A 110 -5.90 -5.98 21.39
CA ARG A 110 -7.31 -5.65 21.63
C ARG A 110 -7.55 -4.15 21.55
N ARG A 111 -6.69 -3.34 22.15
CA ARG A 111 -6.82 -1.88 22.11
C ARG A 111 -6.70 -1.33 20.69
N MET A 112 -5.75 -1.84 19.91
CA MET A 112 -5.63 -1.52 18.48
C MET A 112 -6.93 -1.88 17.74
N GLN A 113 -7.48 -3.08 17.95
CA GLN A 113 -8.75 -3.48 17.32
C GLN A 113 -9.89 -2.53 17.65
N GLU A 114 -10.03 -2.09 18.91
CA GLU A 114 -11.04 -1.12 19.33
C GLU A 114 -10.89 0.23 18.61
N LEU A 115 -9.67 0.75 18.48
CA LEU A 115 -9.39 2.01 17.79
C LEU A 115 -9.73 1.92 16.29
N TYR A 116 -9.39 0.81 15.64
CA TYR A 116 -9.69 0.61 14.21
C TYR A 116 -11.15 0.20 13.92
N GLN A 117 -12.00 0.04 14.94
CA GLN A 117 -13.44 -0.17 14.75
C GLN A 117 -14.22 1.10 14.43
N ALA A 118 -13.70 2.28 14.76
CA ALA A 118 -14.34 3.55 14.38
C ALA A 118 -14.54 3.60 12.85
N PRO A 119 -15.71 4.00 12.32
CA PRO A 119 -15.99 3.92 10.90
C PRO A 119 -15.09 4.85 10.08
N ILE A 120 -14.81 4.47 8.84
CA ILE A 120 -14.14 5.34 7.86
C ILE A 120 -15.12 6.46 7.47
N GLN A 121 -14.65 7.70 7.53
CA GLN A 121 -15.42 8.91 7.29
C GLN A 121 -15.04 9.51 5.92
N PRO A 122 -15.95 9.52 4.92
CA PRO A 122 -15.69 10.04 3.57
C PRO A 122 -15.17 11.49 3.51
N GLU A 123 -15.63 12.34 4.43
CA GLU A 123 -15.21 13.73 4.61
C GLU A 123 -13.74 13.83 5.05
N LEU A 124 -13.27 12.87 5.85
CA LEU A 124 -11.86 12.79 6.26
C LEU A 124 -11.00 12.32 5.09
N ILE A 125 -11.43 11.33 4.30
CA ILE A 125 -10.75 10.96 3.04
C ILE A 125 -10.52 12.22 2.18
N THR A 126 -11.58 12.99 1.95
CA THR A 126 -11.54 14.17 1.11
C THR A 126 -10.58 15.23 1.68
N SER A 127 -10.67 15.54 2.97
CA SER A 127 -9.84 16.57 3.59
C SER A 127 -8.35 16.20 3.66
N ARG A 128 -8.00 14.94 3.96
CA ARG A 128 -6.58 14.50 4.00
C ARG A 128 -5.95 14.51 2.62
N LEU A 129 -6.67 14.07 1.59
CA LEU A 129 -6.15 14.12 0.22
C LEU A 129 -6.01 15.57 -0.27
N ALA A 130 -6.93 16.46 0.10
CA ALA A 130 -6.84 17.88 -0.20
C ALA A 130 -5.63 18.56 0.48
N GLU A 131 -5.29 18.17 1.71
CA GLU A 131 -4.10 18.65 2.43
C GLU A 131 -2.81 18.32 1.67
N ILE A 132 -2.68 17.06 1.23
CA ILE A 132 -1.54 16.61 0.41
C ILE A 132 -1.49 17.38 -0.91
N ARG A 133 -2.64 17.53 -1.57
CA ARG A 133 -2.77 18.27 -2.84
C ARG A 133 -2.34 19.73 -2.70
N ALA A 134 -2.70 20.38 -1.60
CA ALA A 134 -2.35 21.79 -1.34
C ALA A 134 -0.83 22.01 -1.25
N ALA A 135 -0.05 20.96 -0.93
CA ALA A 135 1.40 21.00 -0.94
C ALA A 135 2.02 20.88 -2.35
N GLY A 136 1.22 20.65 -3.39
CA GLY A 136 1.66 20.59 -4.79
C GLY A 136 2.42 19.31 -5.17
N ILE A 137 2.25 18.23 -4.41
CA ILE A 137 2.86 16.93 -4.68
C ILE A 137 1.82 15.91 -5.14
N THR A 138 2.25 14.85 -5.82
CA THR A 138 1.37 13.78 -6.32
C THR A 138 0.60 13.11 -5.18
N VAL A 139 -0.71 13.08 -5.29
CA VAL A 139 -1.63 12.56 -4.28
C VAL A 139 -1.87 11.07 -4.49
N ALA A 140 -1.43 10.22 -3.56
CA ALA A 140 -1.75 8.80 -3.57
C ALA A 140 -2.40 8.33 -2.27
N GLY A 141 -3.35 7.42 -2.42
CA GLY A 141 -4.07 6.81 -1.31
C GLY A 141 -4.25 5.31 -1.52
N SER A 142 -4.38 4.56 -0.44
CA SER A 142 -4.53 3.11 -0.45
C SER A 142 -5.83 2.67 0.21
N LEU A 143 -6.48 1.67 -0.38
CA LEU A 143 -7.58 0.92 0.23
C LEU A 143 -7.39 -0.58 -0.01
N THR A 144 -7.97 -1.42 0.85
CA THR A 144 -8.13 -2.85 0.57
C THR A 144 -9.19 -3.06 -0.52
N PRO A 145 -9.22 -4.21 -1.21
CA PRO A 145 -10.24 -4.50 -2.22
C PRO A 145 -11.68 -4.34 -1.70
N GLN A 146 -11.94 -4.71 -0.45
CA GLN A 146 -13.25 -4.59 0.18
C GLN A 146 -13.64 -3.12 0.38
N ARG A 147 -12.77 -2.30 0.96
CA ARG A 147 -13.06 -0.86 1.18
C ARG A 147 -13.03 -0.06 -0.11
N THR A 148 -12.33 -0.53 -1.14
CA THR A 148 -12.37 0.06 -2.47
C THR A 148 -13.80 0.07 -3.02
N GLN A 149 -14.55 -1.04 -2.93
CA GLN A 149 -15.95 -1.08 -3.37
C GLN A 149 -16.82 -0.01 -2.71
N GLU A 150 -16.56 0.26 -1.43
CA GLU A 150 -17.35 1.18 -0.61
C GLU A 150 -16.97 2.65 -0.85
N HIS A 151 -15.68 2.96 -0.98
CA HIS A 151 -15.18 4.33 -0.88
C HIS A 151 -14.56 4.89 -2.17
N TYR A 152 -14.40 4.11 -3.24
CA TYR A 152 -13.68 4.59 -4.44
C TYR A 152 -14.24 5.89 -5.02
N LYS A 153 -15.57 6.06 -5.03
CA LYS A 153 -16.20 7.28 -5.57
C LYS A 153 -15.73 8.52 -4.81
N THR A 154 -15.62 8.41 -3.49
CA THR A 154 -15.09 9.47 -2.62
C THR A 154 -13.62 9.74 -2.93
N VAL A 155 -12.82 8.69 -3.06
CA VAL A 155 -11.37 8.82 -3.34
C VAL A 155 -11.12 9.49 -4.70
N VAL A 156 -11.86 9.08 -5.74
CA VAL A 156 -11.77 9.69 -7.08
C VAL A 156 -12.27 11.13 -7.06
N ALA A 157 -13.42 11.39 -6.41
CA ALA A 157 -13.98 12.74 -6.31
C ALA A 157 -13.08 13.70 -5.52
N ALA A 158 -12.34 13.21 -4.53
CA ALA A 158 -11.33 13.97 -3.79
C ALA A 158 -10.08 14.31 -4.64
N GLY A 159 -9.98 13.73 -5.85
CA GLY A 159 -8.82 13.88 -6.72
C GLY A 159 -7.66 13.09 -6.16
N VAL A 160 -7.69 11.77 -6.25
CA VAL A 160 -6.46 10.98 -6.13
C VAL A 160 -5.73 10.98 -7.48
N ASP A 161 -4.41 11.12 -7.47
CA ASP A 161 -3.60 11.07 -8.69
C ASP A 161 -3.19 9.63 -9.02
N ILE A 162 -2.87 8.82 -7.99
CA ILE A 162 -2.56 7.39 -8.09
C ILE A 162 -3.31 6.62 -7.00
N PHE A 163 -4.14 5.64 -7.38
CA PHE A 163 -4.91 4.84 -6.43
C PHE A 163 -4.27 3.48 -6.20
N VAL A 164 -3.97 3.14 -4.94
CA VAL A 164 -3.38 1.86 -4.57
C VAL A 164 -4.47 0.95 -4.00
N ILE A 165 -4.64 -0.23 -4.59
CA ILE A 165 -5.52 -1.29 -4.07
C ILE A 165 -4.63 -2.41 -3.54
N ARG A 166 -4.52 -2.52 -2.22
CA ARG A 166 -3.52 -3.39 -1.58
C ARG A 166 -4.14 -4.27 -0.50
N GLY A 167 -3.89 -5.57 -0.61
CA GLY A 167 -4.08 -6.55 0.46
C GLY A 167 -2.77 -7.28 0.76
N THR A 168 -2.77 -8.17 1.76
CA THR A 168 -1.64 -9.09 1.99
C THR A 168 -1.46 -10.04 0.81
N THR A 169 -2.58 -10.57 0.30
CA THR A 169 -2.68 -11.33 -0.95
C THR A 169 -3.88 -10.84 -1.73
N VAL A 170 -3.72 -10.57 -3.02
CA VAL A 170 -4.80 -10.14 -3.92
C VAL A 170 -4.83 -11.03 -5.16
N SER A 171 -6.05 -11.48 -5.52
CA SER A 171 -6.38 -12.19 -6.74
C SER A 171 -7.15 -11.28 -7.69
N ALA A 172 -7.04 -11.51 -9.00
CA ALA A 172 -7.88 -10.80 -9.98
C ALA A 172 -9.36 -11.24 -9.86
N GLU A 173 -9.58 -12.47 -9.44
CA GLU A 173 -10.88 -13.08 -9.20
C GLU A 173 -11.00 -13.42 -7.70
N HIS A 174 -11.80 -12.66 -6.97
CA HIS A 174 -12.19 -13.07 -5.61
C HIS A 174 -13.50 -13.84 -5.70
N VAL A 175 -13.61 -14.99 -5.01
CA VAL A 175 -14.83 -15.79 -4.98
C VAL A 175 -15.41 -15.74 -3.57
N SER A 176 -16.61 -15.19 -3.44
CA SER A 176 -17.36 -15.13 -2.19
C SER A 176 -18.73 -15.78 -2.38
N LYS A 177 -19.23 -16.42 -1.32
CA LYS A 177 -20.60 -16.97 -1.28
C LYS A 177 -21.61 -16.00 -0.67
N ASP A 178 -21.12 -15.03 0.12
CA ASP A 178 -21.96 -14.20 1.00
C ASP A 178 -22.10 -12.76 0.49
N HIS A 179 -21.28 -12.33 -0.48
CA HIS A 179 -21.33 -11.01 -1.08
C HIS A 179 -20.77 -11.03 -2.50
N GLU A 180 -21.12 -10.02 -3.30
CA GLU A 180 -20.55 -9.86 -4.63
C GLU A 180 -19.10 -9.34 -4.51
N PRO A 181 -18.10 -10.08 -5.03
CA PRO A 181 -16.71 -9.68 -4.96
C PRO A 181 -16.38 -8.59 -5.99
N LEU A 182 -15.44 -7.69 -5.65
CA LEU A 182 -14.94 -6.70 -6.61
C LEU A 182 -14.28 -7.41 -7.79
N ASN A 183 -14.85 -7.25 -8.99
CA ASN A 183 -14.16 -7.59 -10.21
C ASN A 183 -13.10 -6.52 -10.50
N LEU A 184 -11.88 -6.73 -10.00
CA LEU A 184 -10.79 -5.76 -10.13
C LEU A 184 -10.51 -5.40 -11.58
N LYS A 185 -10.62 -6.35 -12.50
CA LYS A 185 -10.41 -6.10 -13.93
C LYS A 185 -11.40 -5.05 -14.43
N GLN A 186 -12.70 -5.30 -14.27
CA GLN A 186 -13.73 -4.36 -14.71
C GLN A 186 -13.58 -3.01 -14.01
N PHE A 187 -13.38 -3.04 -12.69
CA PHE A 187 -13.27 -1.84 -11.87
C PHE A 187 -12.13 -0.92 -12.32
N ILE A 188 -10.94 -1.46 -12.60
CA ILE A 188 -9.79 -0.66 -13.04
C ILE A 188 -10.05 -0.01 -14.40
N TYR A 189 -10.79 -0.67 -15.31
CA TYR A 189 -11.16 -0.09 -16.61
C TYR A 189 -12.17 1.08 -16.49
N GLU A 190 -12.92 1.15 -15.40
CA GLU A 190 -13.90 2.21 -15.15
C GLU A 190 -13.30 3.45 -14.47
N LEU A 191 -12.04 3.36 -14.00
CA LEU A 191 -11.36 4.44 -13.31
C LEU A 191 -10.49 5.27 -14.27
N ASP A 192 -10.67 6.59 -14.24
CA ASP A 192 -9.82 7.55 -14.95
C ASP A 192 -8.51 7.87 -14.21
N VAL A 193 -8.14 7.07 -13.21
CA VAL A 193 -6.92 7.26 -12.39
C VAL A 193 -6.04 6.00 -12.48
N PRO A 194 -4.70 6.14 -12.58
CA PRO A 194 -3.80 5.00 -12.54
C PRO A 194 -3.95 4.19 -11.25
N VAL A 195 -4.06 2.87 -11.40
CA VAL A 195 -4.23 1.94 -10.28
C VAL A 195 -3.00 1.05 -10.10
N ILE A 196 -2.47 1.01 -8.88
CA ILE A 196 -1.47 0.01 -8.45
C ILE A 196 -2.21 -1.06 -7.65
N VAL A 197 -2.17 -2.32 -8.12
CA VAL A 197 -2.77 -3.45 -7.39
C VAL A 197 -1.66 -4.33 -6.82
N GLY A 198 -1.75 -4.63 -5.52
CA GLY A 198 -0.66 -5.25 -4.78
C GLY A 198 -1.07 -6.31 -3.78
N GLY A 199 -0.12 -7.21 -3.53
CA GLY A 199 -0.30 -8.50 -2.85
C GLY A 199 -0.19 -9.70 -3.81
N ALA A 200 0.56 -9.59 -4.90
CA ALA A 200 0.70 -10.66 -5.88
C ALA A 200 2.10 -11.32 -5.80
N ALA A 201 2.12 -12.64 -5.63
CA ALA A 201 3.36 -13.43 -5.52
C ALA A 201 3.46 -14.59 -6.54
N GLY A 202 2.47 -14.72 -7.44
CA GLY A 202 2.42 -15.75 -8.50
C GLY A 202 2.40 -15.11 -9.90
N TYR A 203 2.88 -15.86 -10.90
CA TYR A 203 2.88 -15.40 -12.30
C TYR A 203 1.47 -15.32 -12.90
N THR A 204 0.65 -16.35 -12.65
CA THR A 204 -0.79 -16.30 -12.86
C THR A 204 -1.39 -16.11 -11.47
N PRO A 205 -1.73 -14.87 -11.05
CA PRO A 205 -2.52 -14.69 -9.85
C PRO A 205 -3.80 -15.50 -10.04
N ALA A 206 -4.06 -16.44 -9.13
CA ALA A 206 -5.35 -17.12 -9.05
C ALA A 206 -6.46 -16.10 -8.85
#